data_AF-A0A3N5Z2N1-F1
#
_entry.id   AF-A0A3N5Z2N1-F1
#
_cell.length_a   1.000
_cell.length_b   1.000
_cell.length_c   1.000
_cell.angle_alpha   90.00
_cell.angle_beta   90.00
_cell.angle_gamma   90.00
#
_symmetry.space_group_name_H-M   'P 1'
#
loop_
_entity.id
_entity.type
_entity.pdbx_description
1 polymer ?
#
loop_
_entity_poly.entity_id
_entity_poly.type
_entity_poly.pdbx_seq_one_letter_code
_entity_poly.pdbx_strand_id
1 'polypeptide(L)'
;VGVPGVDAIWSQIWMDHEADFPKLASSAAHLFGRPRALTESFAAYRPTPNVEQAKWILDHQMVRGINLIEIMFMRASSPRPPSERAPAEEATGQPRAGGGPGGTRFFMQPEFMPVVQSANRISCLLAQGRPAAKIGLYYPTTSMWLGDHDANASVLVIAKKLLAAQRDFDFVDEQALGSVMKLERGKFVNLSGQAYEAIVLPSISVISKVSLERLMAFAAAGGKVIFLGRTPVLVNDKSFLNAEKAPGLGWAMQETSGDLTSAVLAALPNPDVVLSVATPKVKALHRKLKDADVYFFFNEGETPVQCEATLEGNGQAQLWDGVTGAIDKPAGTAGNGTVRIPLELGRWATKLIVIGQLSHSGAMTGVSRVSAPTISVS
;
A
#
# COMPACT_ATOMS: atom_id res chain seq x y z
N VAL A 1 6.26 -17.96 -7.30
CA VAL A 1 6.66 -16.71 -6.61
C VAL A 1 5.99 -16.72 -5.25
N GLY A 2 6.75 -16.44 -4.18
CA GLY A 2 6.25 -16.38 -2.81
C GLY A 2 5.42 -15.13 -2.53
N VAL A 3 5.42 -14.68 -1.27
CA VAL A 3 4.76 -13.45 -0.84
C VAL A 3 5.72 -12.27 -1.06
N PRO A 4 5.37 -11.26 -1.90
CA PRO A 4 6.19 -10.05 -2.03
C PRO A 4 6.32 -9.35 -0.68
N GLY A 5 7.51 -8.83 -0.36
CA GLY A 5 7.78 -8.22 0.93
C GLY A 5 8.76 -7.06 0.89
N VAL A 6 8.72 -6.26 1.95
CA VAL A 6 9.69 -5.19 2.25
C VAL A 6 10.17 -5.34 3.69
N ASP A 7 11.33 -4.75 3.98
CA ASP A 7 11.78 -4.57 5.36
C ASP A 7 11.58 -3.11 5.74
N ALA A 8 10.93 -2.86 6.87
CA ALA A 8 10.92 -1.56 7.51
C ALA A 8 11.95 -1.58 8.64
N ILE A 9 13.08 -0.93 8.43
CA ILE A 9 14.25 -0.96 9.33
C ILE A 9 14.73 0.47 9.65
N TRP A 10 15.61 0.65 10.64
CA TRP A 10 16.32 1.92 10.92
C TRP A 10 15.46 3.20 10.93
N SER A 11 14.22 3.10 11.41
CA SER A 11 13.29 4.24 11.41
C SER A 11 13.04 4.83 10.01
N GLN A 12 13.17 4.04 8.93
CA GLN A 12 12.81 4.43 7.55
C GLN A 12 11.33 4.77 7.37
N ILE A 13 10.50 4.39 8.34
CA ILE A 13 9.12 4.84 8.47
C ILE A 13 9.03 5.50 9.85
N TRP A 14 8.80 6.81 9.86
CA TRP A 14 8.67 7.60 11.08
C TRP A 14 7.80 8.83 10.82
N MET A 15 7.29 9.45 11.88
CA MET A 15 6.29 10.53 11.79
C MET A 15 6.80 11.83 11.14
N ASP A 16 8.12 12.00 11.01
CA ASP A 16 8.77 13.21 10.50
C ASP A 16 9.12 13.14 9.00
N HIS A 17 8.95 11.99 8.34
CA HIS A 17 9.16 11.83 6.92
C HIS A 17 8.11 10.92 6.28
N GLU A 18 8.01 10.98 4.96
CA GLU A 18 7.06 10.17 4.21
C GLU A 18 7.81 9.08 3.44
N ALA A 19 7.36 7.84 3.59
CA ALA A 19 8.07 6.66 3.12
C ALA A 19 7.11 5.68 2.42
N ASP A 20 6.87 5.89 1.13
CA ASP A 20 5.87 5.12 0.39
C ASP A 20 6.37 3.76 -0.15
N PHE A 21 7.57 3.32 0.23
CA PHE A 21 8.13 2.03 -0.20
C PHE A 21 7.29 0.78 0.14
N PRO A 22 6.40 0.75 1.16
CA PRO A 22 5.48 -0.38 1.33
C PRO A 22 4.58 -0.62 0.10
N LYS A 23 4.35 0.42 -0.72
CA LYS A 23 3.66 0.28 -2.01
C LYS A 23 4.42 -0.64 -2.97
N LEU A 24 5.74 -0.82 -2.84
CA LEU A 24 6.49 -1.74 -3.71
C LEU A 24 6.01 -3.19 -3.53
N ALA A 25 5.90 -3.66 -2.27
CA ALA A 25 5.39 -4.99 -1.99
C ALA A 25 3.90 -5.12 -2.33
N SER A 26 3.08 -4.11 -2.00
CA SER A 26 1.66 -4.16 -2.34
C SER A 26 1.43 -4.20 -3.85
N SER A 27 2.15 -3.36 -4.61
CA SER A 27 2.04 -3.29 -6.07
C SER A 27 2.47 -4.61 -6.70
N ALA A 28 3.58 -5.20 -6.25
CA ALA A 28 3.98 -6.53 -6.70
C ALA A 28 2.91 -7.59 -6.38
N ALA A 29 2.32 -7.56 -5.17
CA ALA A 29 1.24 -8.48 -4.82
C ALA A 29 0.03 -8.31 -5.76
N HIS A 30 -0.39 -7.07 -6.02
CA HIS A 30 -1.50 -6.75 -6.91
C HIS A 30 -1.23 -7.22 -8.35
N LEU A 31 -0.08 -6.83 -8.90
CA LEU A 31 0.34 -7.14 -10.27
C LEU A 31 0.36 -8.65 -10.55
N PHE A 32 0.87 -9.42 -9.58
CA PHE A 32 1.04 -10.86 -9.69
C PHE A 32 -0.11 -11.69 -9.06
N GLY A 33 -1.24 -11.05 -8.72
CA GLY A 33 -2.43 -11.76 -8.23
C GLY A 33 -2.24 -12.46 -6.89
N ARG A 34 -1.38 -11.91 -6.02
CA ARG A 34 -1.13 -12.41 -4.67
C ARG A 34 -2.03 -11.67 -3.68
N PRO A 35 -2.70 -12.38 -2.76
CA PRO A 35 -3.58 -11.75 -1.78
C PRO A 35 -2.81 -11.07 -0.65
N ARG A 36 -1.51 -11.36 -0.50
CA ARG A 36 -0.69 -10.90 0.62
C ARG A 36 0.52 -10.11 0.16
N ALA A 37 0.82 -9.04 0.89
CA ALA A 37 2.05 -8.26 0.84
C ALA A 37 2.66 -8.19 2.25
N LEU A 38 3.89 -8.66 2.37
CA LEU A 38 4.62 -8.82 3.62
C LEU A 38 5.37 -7.54 4.00
N THR A 39 5.47 -7.28 5.30
CA THR A 39 6.55 -6.47 5.88
C THR A 39 7.28 -7.26 6.95
N GLU A 40 8.61 -7.22 6.96
CA GLU A 40 9.39 -7.44 8.19
C GLU A 40 9.59 -6.07 8.86
N SER A 41 8.99 -5.86 10.03
CA SER A 41 8.96 -4.56 10.69
C SER A 41 9.77 -4.52 11.98
N PHE A 42 10.29 -3.34 12.30
CA PHE A 42 10.95 -2.99 13.58
C PHE A 42 12.40 -3.44 13.73
N ALA A 43 13.06 -3.78 12.62
CA ALA A 43 14.47 -4.09 12.65
C ALA A 43 15.33 -2.86 12.92
N ALA A 44 16.17 -2.94 13.97
CA ALA A 44 17.16 -1.93 14.31
C ALA A 44 16.63 -0.47 14.40
N TYR A 45 15.36 -0.28 14.76
CA TYR A 45 14.78 1.06 14.95
C TYR A 45 15.53 1.85 16.03
N ARG A 46 15.92 3.07 15.68
CA ARG A 46 16.60 4.04 16.55
C ARG A 46 16.04 5.44 16.28
N PRO A 47 15.37 6.09 17.25
CA PRO A 47 15.02 5.58 18.58
C PRO A 47 14.09 4.36 18.49
N THR A 48 14.03 3.56 19.57
CA THR A 48 13.06 2.47 19.68
C THR A 48 11.66 3.06 19.85
N PRO A 49 10.64 2.65 19.05
CA PRO A 49 9.30 3.18 19.19
C PRO A 49 8.65 2.74 20.51
N ASN A 50 7.76 3.56 21.03
CA ASN A 50 6.76 3.13 22.01
C ASN A 50 5.56 2.43 21.30
N VAL A 51 4.57 1.96 22.06
CA VAL A 51 3.41 1.24 21.50
C VAL A 51 2.59 2.09 20.53
N GLU A 52 2.37 3.37 20.84
CA GLU A 52 1.60 4.29 19.99
C GLU A 52 2.32 4.54 18.65
N GLN A 53 3.64 4.78 18.70
CA GLN A 53 4.49 4.94 17.53
C GLN A 53 4.57 3.66 16.70
N ALA A 54 4.65 2.50 17.35
CA ALA A 54 4.62 1.22 16.66
C ALA A 54 3.29 0.99 15.92
N LYS A 55 2.16 1.36 16.54
CA LYS A 55 0.86 1.35 15.88
C LYS A 55 0.87 2.26 14.64
N TRP A 56 1.37 3.50 14.78
CA TRP A 56 1.50 4.44 13.64
C TRP A 56 2.31 3.83 12.49
N ILE A 57 3.46 3.22 12.80
CA ILE A 57 4.33 2.57 11.79
C ILE A 57 3.62 1.43 11.06
N LEU A 58 2.81 0.62 11.77
CA LEU A 58 2.04 -0.45 11.15
C LEU A 58 0.89 0.10 10.29
N ASP A 59 0.13 1.08 10.79
CA ASP A 59 -0.98 1.69 10.08
C ASP A 59 -0.52 2.40 8.80
N HIS A 60 0.64 3.08 8.87
CA HIS A 60 1.31 3.70 7.72
C HIS A 60 1.61 2.67 6.62
N GLN A 61 2.05 1.47 7.00
CA GLN A 61 2.29 0.38 6.05
C GLN A 61 0.99 -0.24 5.53
N MET A 62 0.00 -0.45 6.41
CA MET A 62 -1.28 -1.06 6.04
C MET A 62 -2.09 -0.20 5.07
N VAL A 63 -2.12 1.13 5.25
CA VAL A 63 -2.79 2.04 4.32
C VAL A 63 -2.09 2.11 2.95
N ARG A 64 -0.87 1.61 2.87
CA ARG A 64 -0.11 1.40 1.62
C ARG A 64 -0.22 -0.04 1.10
N GLY A 65 -1.13 -0.84 1.64
CA GLY A 65 -1.45 -2.17 1.11
C GLY A 65 -0.69 -3.34 1.72
N ILE A 66 0.13 -3.13 2.75
CA ILE A 66 0.68 -4.23 3.54
C ILE A 66 -0.45 -4.90 4.33
N ASN A 67 -0.48 -6.22 4.33
CA ASN A 67 -1.51 -7.00 5.00
C ASN A 67 -0.99 -8.36 5.53
N LEU A 68 0.33 -8.49 5.66
CA LEU A 68 1.01 -9.57 6.36
C LEU A 68 2.20 -8.95 7.09
N ILE A 69 2.19 -9.03 8.42
CA ILE A 69 3.18 -8.35 9.27
C ILE A 69 3.99 -9.41 9.99
N GLU A 70 5.29 -9.39 9.77
CA GLU A 70 6.29 -10.08 10.57
C GLU A 70 6.95 -9.04 11.49
N ILE A 71 6.85 -9.24 12.81
CA ILE A 71 7.57 -8.38 13.78
C ILE A 71 8.97 -8.94 13.92
N MET A 72 9.98 -8.14 13.61
CA MET A 72 11.37 -8.60 13.62
C MET A 72 11.74 -9.16 15.01
N PHE A 73 12.09 -10.44 14.97
CA PHE A 73 12.86 -11.17 15.97
C PHE A 73 12.14 -11.31 17.33
N MET A 74 11.30 -12.34 17.39
CA MET A 74 10.88 -12.97 18.63
C MET A 74 11.87 -14.09 18.97
N ARG A 75 12.78 -13.88 19.93
CA ARG A 75 13.71 -14.93 20.36
C ARG A 75 12.94 -16.14 20.88
N ALA A 76 13.37 -17.34 20.48
CA ALA A 76 12.91 -18.56 21.12
C ALA A 76 13.19 -18.49 22.63
N SER A 77 12.24 -18.97 23.43
CA SER A 77 12.40 -19.12 24.89
C SER A 77 13.33 -20.28 25.26
N SER A 78 13.76 -21.08 24.28
CA SER A 78 14.70 -22.18 24.48
C SER A 78 16.09 -21.63 24.82
N PRO A 79 16.70 -22.04 25.94
CA PRO A 79 18.06 -21.64 26.25
C PRO A 79 19.02 -22.17 25.18
N ARG A 80 19.98 -21.35 24.76
CA ARG A 80 21.07 -21.82 23.90
C ARG A 80 21.85 -22.95 24.59
N PRO A 81 22.32 -23.95 23.84
CA PRO A 81 23.23 -24.96 24.39
C PRO A 81 24.47 -24.26 24.97
N PRO A 82 25.05 -24.76 26.08
CA PRO A 82 26.18 -24.12 26.75
C PRO A 82 27.35 -23.80 25.82
N SER A 83 27.62 -24.67 24.84
CA SER A 83 28.67 -24.51 23.82
C SER A 83 28.50 -23.29 22.90
N GLU A 84 27.29 -22.72 22.83
CA GLU A 84 26.95 -21.57 21.99
C GLU A 84 26.66 -20.31 22.81
N ARG A 85 26.79 -20.37 24.14
CA ARG A 85 26.66 -19.20 25.00
C ARG A 85 27.92 -18.36 24.88
N ALA A 86 27.75 -17.06 24.66
CA ALA A 86 28.90 -16.15 24.69
C ALA A 86 29.45 -16.10 26.14
N PRO A 87 30.76 -15.94 26.36
CA PRO A 87 31.36 -15.93 27.71
C PRO A 87 30.71 -14.92 28.68
N ALA A 88 30.14 -13.83 28.15
CA ALA A 88 29.43 -12.81 28.92
C ALA A 88 28.03 -13.26 29.43
N GLU A 89 27.39 -14.23 28.78
CA GLU A 89 26.10 -14.81 29.22
C GLU A 89 26.29 -15.77 30.40
N GLU A 90 27.41 -16.48 30.45
CA GLU A 90 27.73 -17.40 31.55
C GLU A 90 28.10 -16.68 32.85
N ALA A 91 28.80 -15.54 32.76
CA ALA A 91 29.23 -14.78 33.93
C ALA A 91 28.10 -14.04 34.67
N THR A 92 26.99 -13.74 33.98
CA THR A 92 25.89 -12.93 34.54
C THR A 92 24.61 -13.71 34.79
N GLY A 93 24.52 -14.96 34.30
CA GLY A 93 23.29 -15.76 34.35
C GLY A 93 22.11 -15.16 33.57
N GLN A 94 22.33 -14.06 32.85
CA GLN A 94 21.33 -13.38 32.05
C GLN A 94 21.70 -13.55 30.56
N PRO A 95 20.74 -13.95 29.70
CA PRO A 95 20.95 -13.90 28.25
C PRO A 95 21.40 -12.48 27.90
N ARG A 96 22.36 -12.34 26.98
CA ARG A 96 22.82 -11.04 26.52
C ARG A 96 21.60 -10.38 25.93
N ALA A 97 21.03 -9.43 26.66
CA ALA A 97 19.93 -8.64 26.16
C ALA A 97 20.44 -8.05 24.84
N GLY A 98 19.85 -8.48 23.72
CA GLY A 98 19.88 -7.69 22.50
C GLY A 98 18.94 -6.49 22.65
N GLY A 99 18.94 -5.91 23.85
CA GLY A 99 18.25 -4.72 24.27
C GLY A 99 19.35 -3.78 24.72
N GLY A 100 19.34 -2.58 24.15
CA GLY A 100 19.94 -1.46 24.84
C GLY A 100 19.37 -1.35 26.27
N PRO A 101 20.04 -0.60 27.15
CA PRO A 101 19.68 -0.53 28.56
C PRO A 101 18.22 -0.03 28.72
N GLY A 102 17.35 -0.88 29.26
CA GLY A 102 15.93 -0.57 29.52
C GLY A 102 14.98 -1.65 28.97
N GLY A 103 14.72 -2.69 29.77
CA GLY A 103 13.98 -3.89 29.38
C GLY A 103 12.53 -3.65 28.92
N THR A 104 12.07 -4.58 28.09
CA THR A 104 10.76 -4.66 27.40
C THR A 104 10.72 -3.91 26.07
N ARG A 105 10.88 -4.66 24.97
CA ARG A 105 10.53 -4.17 23.63
C ARG A 105 9.05 -3.77 23.67
N PHE A 106 8.66 -2.65 23.04
CA PHE A 106 7.27 -2.14 23.05
C PHE A 106 6.23 -3.22 22.70
N PHE A 107 6.59 -4.17 21.84
CA PHE A 107 5.71 -5.27 21.43
C PHE A 107 5.51 -6.37 22.48
N MET A 108 6.24 -6.34 23.59
CA MET A 108 6.06 -7.21 24.75
C MET A 108 5.17 -6.55 25.83
N GLN A 109 4.78 -5.29 25.64
CA GLN A 109 3.91 -4.57 26.57
C GLN A 109 2.44 -5.01 26.37
N PRO A 110 1.63 -5.16 27.43
CA PRO A 110 0.20 -5.52 27.31
C PRO A 110 -0.59 -4.61 26.37
N GLU A 111 -0.24 -3.33 26.32
CA GLU A 111 -0.85 -2.30 25.48
C GLU A 111 -0.64 -2.56 23.98
N PHE A 112 0.33 -3.39 23.61
CA PHE A 112 0.54 -3.80 22.22
C PHE A 112 -0.43 -4.88 21.75
N MET A 113 -1.07 -5.62 22.67
CA MET A 113 -2.03 -6.68 22.30
C MET A 113 -3.22 -6.16 21.49
N PRO A 114 -3.89 -5.05 21.88
CA PRO A 114 -4.93 -4.43 21.04
C PRO A 114 -4.43 -4.00 19.66
N VAL A 115 -3.16 -3.56 19.54
CA VAL A 115 -2.54 -3.19 18.26
C VAL A 115 -2.46 -4.40 17.33
N VAL A 116 -1.95 -5.52 17.83
CA VAL A 116 -1.83 -6.77 17.06
C VAL A 116 -3.21 -7.35 16.71
N GLN A 117 -4.17 -7.32 17.64
CA GLN A 117 -5.54 -7.78 17.37
C GLN A 117 -6.19 -6.95 16.24
N SER A 118 -6.03 -5.63 16.29
CA SER A 118 -6.50 -4.73 15.25
C SER A 118 -5.83 -4.98 13.91
N ALA A 119 -4.48 -5.01 13.90
CA ALA A 119 -3.70 -5.26 12.71
C ALA A 119 -4.06 -6.60 12.06
N ASN A 120 -4.33 -7.65 12.84
CA ASN A 120 -4.73 -8.95 12.31
C ASN A 120 -6.12 -8.91 11.64
N ARG A 121 -7.13 -8.28 12.26
CA ARG A 121 -8.47 -8.16 11.66
C ARG A 121 -8.45 -7.30 10.40
N ILE A 122 -7.77 -6.16 10.45
CA ILE A 122 -7.60 -5.28 9.29
C ILE A 122 -6.87 -6.02 8.17
N SER A 123 -5.74 -6.67 8.47
CA SER A 123 -4.98 -7.46 7.50
C SER A 123 -5.79 -8.58 6.85
N CYS A 124 -6.69 -9.23 7.61
CA CYS A 124 -7.61 -10.22 7.06
C CYS A 124 -8.54 -9.62 6.00
N LEU A 125 -9.11 -8.44 6.28
CA LEU A 125 -10.00 -7.74 5.34
C LEU A 125 -9.23 -7.21 4.13
N LEU A 126 -8.05 -6.63 4.35
CA LEU A 126 -7.20 -6.11 3.29
C LEU A 126 -6.63 -7.19 2.37
N ALA A 127 -6.66 -8.46 2.77
CA ALA A 127 -6.29 -9.60 1.93
C ALA A 127 -7.45 -10.16 1.07
N GLN A 128 -8.70 -9.73 1.32
CA GLN A 128 -9.90 -10.25 0.65
C GLN A 128 -10.33 -9.42 -0.56
N GLY A 129 -10.92 -10.07 -1.55
CA GLY A 129 -11.33 -9.43 -2.79
C GLY A 129 -10.13 -9.06 -3.68
N ARG A 130 -10.25 -7.93 -4.38
CA ARG A 130 -9.21 -7.40 -5.27
C ARG A 130 -8.86 -5.95 -4.93
N PRO A 131 -7.66 -5.48 -5.28
CA PRO A 131 -7.29 -4.07 -5.16
C PRO A 131 -8.14 -3.19 -6.10
N ALA A 132 -8.29 -1.92 -5.76
CA ALA A 132 -9.15 -0.98 -6.46
C ALA A 132 -8.43 0.18 -7.18
N ALA A 133 -7.10 0.34 -6.98
CA ALA A 133 -6.37 1.46 -7.59
C ALA A 133 -6.50 1.44 -9.12
N LYS A 134 -6.76 2.62 -9.70
CA LYS A 134 -7.04 2.80 -11.14
C LYS A 134 -5.84 3.37 -11.91
N ILE A 135 -4.75 3.69 -11.21
CA ILE A 135 -3.56 4.34 -11.74
C ILE A 135 -2.37 3.39 -11.60
N GLY A 136 -1.64 3.17 -12.68
CA GLY A 136 -0.30 2.59 -12.64
C GLY A 136 0.74 3.71 -12.69
N LEU A 137 1.65 3.76 -11.72
CA LEU A 137 2.81 4.65 -11.74
C LEU A 137 4.03 3.85 -12.21
N TYR A 138 4.54 4.16 -13.39
CA TYR A 138 5.68 3.45 -13.96
C TYR A 138 6.91 3.58 -13.06
N TYR A 139 7.50 2.44 -12.66
CA TYR A 139 8.69 2.41 -11.83
C TYR A 139 9.95 2.35 -12.72
N PRO A 140 10.78 3.40 -12.76
CA PRO A 140 11.70 3.62 -13.87
C PRO A 140 13.07 2.94 -13.68
N THR A 141 13.09 1.65 -13.30
CA THR A 141 14.31 0.88 -12.99
C THR A 141 15.38 0.98 -14.10
N THR A 142 14.97 0.88 -15.35
CA THR A 142 15.88 0.92 -16.52
C THR A 142 16.57 2.28 -16.68
N SER A 143 15.88 3.38 -16.34
CA SER A 143 16.52 4.71 -16.28
C SER A 143 17.47 4.82 -15.08
N MET A 144 17.09 4.26 -13.92
CA MET A 144 17.97 4.23 -12.74
C MET A 144 19.28 3.46 -13.00
N TRP A 145 19.22 2.35 -13.75
CA TRP A 145 20.42 1.58 -14.14
C TRP A 145 21.37 2.36 -15.06
N LEU A 146 20.88 3.37 -15.79
CA LEU A 146 21.71 4.30 -16.55
C LEU A 146 22.27 5.45 -15.69
N GLY A 147 22.02 5.46 -14.38
CA GLY A 147 22.43 6.53 -13.48
C GLY A 147 21.51 7.75 -13.50
N ASP A 148 20.29 7.64 -14.05
CA ASP A 148 19.29 8.72 -13.98
C ASP A 148 18.67 8.78 -12.57
N HIS A 149 19.33 9.53 -11.68
CA HIS A 149 18.86 9.74 -10.31
C HIS A 149 17.57 10.58 -10.24
N ASP A 150 17.32 11.45 -11.22
CA ASP A 150 16.10 12.26 -11.26
C ASP A 150 14.87 11.40 -11.58
N ALA A 151 15.04 10.30 -12.32
CA ALA A 151 13.97 9.32 -12.52
C ALA A 151 13.51 8.71 -11.17
N ASN A 152 14.46 8.41 -10.28
CA ASN A 152 14.15 7.95 -8.93
C ASN A 152 13.52 9.06 -8.07
N ALA A 153 14.06 10.29 -8.11
CA ALA A 153 13.49 11.39 -7.33
C ALA A 153 12.05 11.71 -7.78
N SER A 154 11.81 11.78 -9.09
CA SER A 154 10.50 12.15 -9.64
C SER A 154 9.42 11.10 -9.36
N VAL A 155 9.73 9.80 -9.46
CA VAL A 155 8.74 8.75 -9.16
C VAL A 155 8.28 8.80 -7.69
N LEU A 156 9.20 9.08 -6.76
CA LEU A 156 8.87 9.20 -5.33
C LEU A 156 8.04 10.47 -5.05
N VAL A 157 8.36 11.60 -5.68
CA VAL A 157 7.57 12.83 -5.56
C VAL A 157 6.16 12.65 -6.11
N ILE A 158 6.00 11.99 -7.26
CA ILE A 158 4.70 11.73 -7.88
C ILE A 158 3.87 10.78 -7.00
N ALA A 159 4.47 9.70 -6.50
CA ALA A 159 3.82 8.77 -5.57
C ALA A 159 3.23 9.51 -4.34
N LYS A 160 4.05 10.34 -3.69
CA LYS A 160 3.64 11.16 -2.56
C LYS A 160 2.46 12.08 -2.90
N LYS A 161 2.53 12.78 -4.04
CA LYS A 161 1.48 13.71 -4.48
C LYS A 161 0.17 12.99 -4.82
N LEU A 162 0.23 11.82 -5.45
CA LEU A 162 -0.94 10.99 -5.74
C LEU A 162 -1.65 10.58 -4.43
N LEU A 163 -0.91 10.03 -3.46
CA LEU A 163 -1.48 9.64 -2.16
C LEU A 163 -2.01 10.82 -1.37
N ALA A 164 -1.37 11.99 -1.44
CA ALA A 164 -1.87 13.22 -0.81
C ALA A 164 -3.18 13.74 -1.43
N ALA A 165 -3.43 13.41 -2.70
CA ALA A 165 -4.66 13.76 -3.42
C ALA A 165 -5.72 12.64 -3.40
N GLN A 166 -5.60 11.67 -2.49
CA GLN A 166 -6.47 10.48 -2.41
C GLN A 166 -6.57 9.72 -3.74
N ARG A 167 -5.46 9.67 -4.49
CA ARG A 167 -5.31 8.90 -5.73
C ARG A 167 -4.44 7.69 -5.44
N ASP A 168 -5.06 6.56 -5.12
CA ASP A 168 -4.31 5.32 -4.97
C ASP A 168 -3.76 4.84 -6.32
N PHE A 169 -2.60 4.20 -6.28
CA PHE A 169 -1.86 3.75 -7.46
C PHE A 169 -1.13 2.44 -7.17
N ASP A 170 -0.68 1.73 -8.20
CA ASP A 170 0.36 0.71 -8.04
C ASP A 170 1.60 1.09 -8.82
N PHE A 171 2.78 0.82 -8.26
CA PHE A 171 4.01 0.83 -9.04
C PHE A 171 3.95 -0.25 -10.11
N VAL A 172 4.18 0.13 -11.35
CA VAL A 172 4.19 -0.77 -12.51
C VAL A 172 5.60 -0.82 -13.07
N ASP A 173 6.28 -1.95 -12.89
CA ASP A 173 7.61 -2.15 -13.49
C ASP A 173 7.52 -2.53 -14.98
N GLU A 174 8.69 -2.64 -15.61
CA GLU A 174 8.80 -2.94 -17.02
C GLU A 174 8.29 -4.34 -17.38
N GLN A 175 8.49 -5.33 -16.50
CA GLN A 175 7.99 -6.68 -16.70
C GLN A 175 6.46 -6.69 -16.70
N ALA A 176 5.87 -5.99 -15.74
CA ALA A 176 4.44 -5.90 -15.56
C ALA A 176 3.78 -5.21 -16.73
N LEU A 177 4.31 -4.05 -17.14
CA LEU A 177 3.85 -3.31 -18.30
C LEU A 177 4.02 -4.11 -19.58
N GLY A 178 5.18 -4.73 -19.79
CA GLY A 178 5.54 -5.42 -21.02
C GLY A 178 4.85 -6.76 -21.23
N SER A 179 4.55 -7.52 -20.16
CA SER A 179 4.12 -8.92 -20.30
C SER A 179 3.07 -9.42 -19.31
N VAL A 180 3.00 -8.89 -18.08
CA VAL A 180 2.08 -9.44 -17.05
C VAL A 180 0.66 -8.90 -17.23
N MET A 181 0.53 -7.59 -17.45
CA MET A 181 -0.78 -6.96 -17.63
C MET A 181 -1.35 -7.25 -19.02
N LYS A 182 -2.66 -7.39 -19.12
CA LYS A 182 -3.37 -7.58 -20.39
C LYS A 182 -4.11 -6.30 -20.76
N LEU A 183 -4.04 -5.91 -22.02
CA LEU A 183 -4.86 -4.81 -22.52
C LEU A 183 -6.26 -5.34 -22.83
N GLU A 184 -7.25 -4.96 -22.04
CA GLU A 184 -8.64 -5.42 -22.17
C GLU A 184 -9.59 -4.22 -22.06
N ARG A 185 -10.43 -4.01 -23.09
CA ARG A 185 -11.47 -2.95 -23.10
C ARG A 185 -10.94 -1.56 -22.71
N GLY A 186 -9.78 -1.18 -23.26
CA GLY A 186 -9.16 0.12 -22.99
C GLY A 186 -8.48 0.25 -21.62
N LYS A 187 -8.30 -0.86 -20.88
CA LYS A 187 -7.67 -0.90 -19.56
C LYS A 187 -6.51 -1.89 -19.52
N PHE A 188 -5.48 -1.61 -18.73
CA PHE A 188 -4.49 -2.64 -18.38
C PHE A 188 -4.97 -3.45 -17.18
N VAL A 189 -5.22 -4.74 -17.36
CA VAL A 189 -5.70 -5.64 -16.32
C VAL A 189 -4.54 -6.51 -15.81
N ASN A 190 -4.27 -6.50 -14.51
CA ASN A 190 -3.22 -7.32 -13.90
C ASN A 190 -3.74 -8.71 -13.46
N LEU A 191 -2.87 -9.54 -12.87
CA LEU A 191 -3.25 -10.92 -12.48
C LEU A 191 -4.19 -10.99 -11.26
N SER A 192 -4.41 -9.89 -10.53
CA SER A 192 -5.47 -9.81 -9.50
C SER A 192 -6.85 -9.48 -10.07
N GLY A 193 -6.95 -9.18 -11.37
CA GLY A 193 -8.17 -8.67 -12.01
C GLY A 193 -8.44 -7.19 -11.76
N GLN A 194 -7.50 -6.47 -11.15
CA GLN A 194 -7.52 -5.01 -11.06
C GLN A 194 -7.21 -4.40 -12.43
N ALA A 195 -7.86 -3.28 -12.75
CA ALA A 195 -7.78 -2.64 -14.05
C ALA A 195 -7.30 -1.18 -13.90
N TYR A 196 -6.22 -0.83 -14.58
CA TYR A 196 -5.67 0.51 -14.66
C TYR A 196 -6.25 1.26 -15.87
N GLU A 197 -6.72 2.47 -15.61
CA GLU A 197 -7.31 3.40 -16.59
C GLU A 197 -6.31 4.49 -17.00
N ALA A 198 -5.27 4.70 -16.19
CA ALA A 198 -4.15 5.57 -16.52
C ALA A 198 -2.81 4.94 -16.16
N ILE A 199 -1.79 5.20 -16.98
CA ILE A 199 -0.38 4.96 -16.68
C ILE A 199 0.32 6.32 -16.62
N VAL A 200 0.83 6.66 -15.45
CA VAL A 200 1.64 7.86 -15.21
C VAL A 200 3.10 7.45 -15.28
N LEU A 201 3.87 8.14 -16.13
CA LEU A 201 5.31 7.96 -16.22
C LEU A 201 6.01 9.14 -15.54
N PRO A 202 6.95 8.87 -14.62
CA PRO A 202 7.80 9.91 -14.05
C PRO A 202 8.79 10.43 -15.11
N SER A 203 9.72 11.28 -14.71
CA SER A 203 10.81 11.65 -15.61
C SER A 203 11.63 10.39 -15.92
N ILE A 204 11.85 10.10 -17.20
CA ILE A 204 12.62 8.93 -17.64
C ILE A 204 13.56 9.30 -18.79
N SER A 205 14.71 8.63 -18.85
CA SER A 205 15.67 8.78 -19.95
C SER A 205 15.46 7.73 -21.05
N VAL A 206 15.00 6.53 -20.65
CA VAL A 206 14.84 5.36 -21.52
C VAL A 206 13.57 4.59 -21.18
N ILE A 207 12.96 4.00 -22.20
CA ILE A 207 11.85 3.05 -22.08
C ILE A 207 12.07 1.89 -23.05
N SER A 208 11.63 0.67 -22.71
CA SER A 208 11.71 -0.41 -23.68
C SER A 208 10.70 -0.28 -24.80
N LYS A 209 11.10 -0.80 -25.97
CA LYS A 209 10.29 -0.85 -27.18
C LYS A 209 8.95 -1.52 -26.93
N VAL A 210 8.96 -2.67 -26.24
CA VAL A 210 7.74 -3.40 -25.86
C VAL A 210 6.84 -2.55 -24.95
N SER A 211 7.41 -1.88 -23.95
CA SER A 211 6.63 -1.02 -23.05
C SER A 211 6.02 0.17 -23.79
N LEU A 212 6.79 0.82 -24.66
CA LEU A 212 6.34 1.95 -25.47
C LEU A 212 5.22 1.55 -26.44
N GLU A 213 5.40 0.45 -27.18
CA GLU A 213 4.39 -0.08 -28.11
C GLU A 213 3.07 -0.40 -27.40
N ARG A 214 3.16 -0.96 -26.20
CA ARG A 214 1.98 -1.29 -25.39
C ARG A 214 1.31 -0.06 -24.81
N LEU A 215 2.06 0.97 -24.40
CA LEU A 215 1.50 2.26 -24.00
C LEU A 215 0.79 2.96 -25.16
N MET A 216 1.35 2.90 -26.37
CA MET A 216 0.69 3.42 -27.57
C MET A 216 -0.63 2.69 -27.85
N ALA A 217 -0.63 1.36 -27.78
CA ALA A 217 -1.84 0.55 -27.96
C ALA A 217 -2.89 0.85 -26.87
N PHE A 218 -2.46 1.03 -25.62
CA PHE A 218 -3.33 1.40 -24.51
C PHE A 218 -3.96 2.78 -24.70
N ALA A 219 -3.16 3.78 -25.11
CA ALA A 219 -3.66 5.12 -25.44
C ALA A 219 -4.66 5.09 -26.60
N ALA A 220 -4.36 4.33 -27.67
CA ALA A 220 -5.27 4.16 -28.80
C ALA A 220 -6.60 3.48 -28.42
N ALA A 221 -6.59 2.64 -27.38
CA ALA A 221 -7.79 1.99 -26.84
C ALA A 221 -8.56 2.87 -25.82
N GLY A 222 -8.15 4.13 -25.61
CA GLY A 222 -8.82 5.09 -24.73
C GLY A 222 -8.20 5.24 -23.33
N GLY A 223 -7.16 4.45 -23.03
CA GLY A 223 -6.38 4.59 -21.80
C GLY A 223 -5.63 5.91 -21.73
N LYS A 224 -5.31 6.38 -20.52
CA LYS A 224 -4.58 7.64 -20.34
C LYS A 224 -3.10 7.37 -20.10
N VAL A 225 -2.24 7.91 -20.96
CA VAL A 225 -0.79 7.90 -20.74
C VAL A 225 -0.34 9.33 -20.48
N ILE A 226 0.31 9.54 -19.34
CA ILE A 226 0.70 10.87 -18.87
C ILE A 226 2.18 10.83 -18.50
N PHE A 227 3.00 11.59 -19.21
CA PHE A 227 4.40 11.83 -18.85
C PHE A 227 4.49 13.07 -17.96
N LEU A 228 5.09 12.93 -16.78
CA LEU A 228 5.32 14.01 -15.84
C LEU A 228 6.82 14.35 -15.78
N GLY A 229 7.18 15.47 -16.40
CA GLY A 229 8.55 15.97 -16.51
C GLY A 229 9.22 15.50 -17.79
N ARG A 230 10.44 14.97 -17.69
CA ARG A 230 11.23 14.58 -18.87
C ARG A 230 10.66 13.31 -19.52
N THR A 231 10.50 13.38 -20.83
CA THR A 231 10.11 12.25 -21.67
C THR A 231 11.35 11.45 -22.11
N PRO A 232 11.19 10.15 -22.43
CA PRO A 232 12.32 9.32 -22.83
C PRO A 232 12.97 9.87 -24.09
N VAL A 233 14.30 9.86 -24.12
CA VAL A 233 15.11 10.21 -25.31
C VAL A 233 15.57 8.96 -26.06
N LEU A 234 15.62 7.82 -25.36
CA LEU A 234 16.04 6.53 -25.89
C LEU A 234 14.95 5.48 -25.76
N VAL A 235 14.93 4.56 -26.72
CA VAL A 235 14.14 3.33 -26.68
C VAL A 235 15.09 2.15 -26.80
N ASN A 236 15.13 1.28 -25.80
CA ASN A 236 15.92 0.04 -25.87
C ASN A 236 15.03 -1.14 -26.28
N ASP A 237 15.60 -2.12 -26.97
CA ASP A 237 14.95 -3.41 -27.21
C ASP A 237 15.71 -4.50 -26.44
N LYS A 238 16.43 -5.38 -27.12
CA LYS A 238 17.19 -6.46 -26.47
C LYS A 238 18.38 -5.98 -25.63
N SER A 239 18.96 -4.83 -25.97
CA SER A 239 20.09 -4.25 -25.25
C SER A 239 20.19 -2.74 -25.47
N PHE A 240 20.92 -2.06 -24.59
CA PHE A 240 21.22 -0.63 -24.72
C PHE A 240 22.16 -0.29 -25.89
N LEU A 241 22.94 -1.26 -26.38
CA LEU A 241 23.88 -1.05 -27.49
C LEU A 241 23.17 -0.65 -28.79
N ASN A 242 21.93 -1.09 -28.96
CA ASN A 242 21.10 -0.81 -30.12
C ASN A 242 19.93 0.12 -29.74
N ALA A 243 20.08 0.96 -28.71
CA ALA A 243 19.04 1.90 -28.33
C ALA A 243 18.83 2.94 -29.45
N GLU A 244 17.57 3.17 -29.79
CA GLU A 244 17.18 4.11 -30.83
C GLU A 244 16.66 5.41 -30.20
N LYS A 245 16.56 6.47 -31.01
CA LYS A 245 15.92 7.71 -30.57
C LYS A 245 14.42 7.47 -30.33
N ALA A 246 13.91 7.98 -29.22
CA ALA A 246 12.49 7.88 -28.93
C ALA A 246 11.61 8.61 -29.99
N PRO A 247 10.47 8.02 -30.40
CA PRO A 247 9.56 8.63 -31.35
C PRO A 247 8.76 9.77 -30.70
N GLY A 248 7.99 10.50 -31.53
CA GLY A 248 7.09 11.55 -31.03
C GLY A 248 5.98 11.00 -30.14
N LEU A 249 5.69 11.71 -29.04
CA LEU A 249 4.72 11.31 -28.01
C LEU A 249 3.37 12.06 -28.12
N GLY A 250 2.96 12.44 -29.33
CA GLY A 250 1.71 13.17 -29.57
C GLY A 250 0.42 12.41 -29.22
N TRP A 251 0.54 11.12 -28.92
CA TRP A 251 -0.54 10.22 -28.47
C TRP A 251 -0.71 10.20 -26.93
N ALA A 252 0.16 10.88 -26.18
CA ALA A 252 0.14 10.95 -24.72
C ALA A 252 0.11 12.39 -24.22
N MET A 253 -0.40 12.60 -23.00
CA MET A 253 -0.28 13.87 -22.30
C MET A 253 1.15 14.06 -21.81
N GLN A 254 1.69 15.27 -21.97
CA GLN A 254 3.02 15.65 -21.51
C GLN A 254 2.88 16.89 -20.63
N GLU A 255 3.23 16.77 -19.36
CA GLU A 255 3.25 17.87 -18.39
C GLU A 255 4.70 18.11 -17.98
N THR A 256 5.32 19.12 -18.59
CA THR A 256 6.77 19.36 -18.47
C THR A 256 7.19 19.87 -17.10
N SER A 257 6.25 20.39 -16.29
CA SER A 257 6.54 20.79 -14.91
C SER A 257 6.89 19.61 -14.00
N GLY A 258 6.50 18.38 -14.38
CA GLY A 258 6.64 17.20 -13.52
C GLY A 258 5.66 17.16 -12.35
N ASP A 259 4.64 18.03 -12.35
CA ASP A 259 3.66 18.15 -11.26
C ASP A 259 2.29 17.57 -11.61
N LEU A 260 1.49 17.26 -10.59
CA LEU A 260 0.07 16.95 -10.70
C LEU A 260 -0.73 18.26 -10.81
N THR A 261 -0.60 18.94 -11.95
CA THR A 261 -1.38 20.15 -12.24
C THR A 261 -2.88 19.85 -12.28
N SER A 262 -3.73 20.86 -12.20
CA SER A 262 -5.18 20.67 -12.32
C SER A 262 -5.58 19.98 -13.63
N ALA A 263 -4.83 20.19 -14.72
CA ALA A 263 -5.02 19.49 -15.98
C ALA A 263 -4.68 18.00 -15.86
N VAL A 264 -3.58 17.65 -15.20
CA VAL A 264 -3.21 16.25 -14.93
C VAL A 264 -4.27 15.58 -14.05
N LEU A 265 -4.67 16.22 -12.96
CA LEU A 265 -5.69 15.69 -12.05
C LEU A 265 -7.04 15.48 -12.74
N ALA A 266 -7.41 16.35 -13.68
CA ALA A 266 -8.62 16.21 -14.49
C ALA A 266 -8.50 15.11 -15.57
N ALA A 267 -7.29 14.81 -16.05
CA ALA A 267 -7.05 13.75 -17.02
C ALA A 267 -7.00 12.35 -16.36
N LEU A 268 -6.69 12.27 -15.07
CA LEU A 268 -6.69 11.02 -14.32
C LEU A 268 -8.12 10.47 -14.12
N PRO A 269 -8.27 9.15 -13.86
CA PRO A 269 -9.56 8.52 -13.59
C PRO A 269 -10.27 9.18 -12.42
N ASN A 270 -11.60 9.14 -12.35
CA ASN A 270 -12.33 9.68 -11.20
C ASN A 270 -11.91 8.99 -9.88
N PRO A 271 -11.77 9.75 -8.79
CA PRO A 271 -11.34 9.22 -7.51
C PRO A 271 -12.42 8.32 -6.93
N ASP A 272 -12.01 7.27 -6.25
CA ASP A 272 -12.89 6.43 -5.43
C ASP A 272 -13.07 6.97 -4.01
N VAL A 273 -12.26 7.96 -3.61
CA VAL A 273 -12.36 8.71 -2.35
C VAL A 273 -12.23 10.20 -2.64
N VAL A 274 -13.26 10.98 -2.28
CA VAL A 274 -13.22 12.45 -2.29
C VAL A 274 -13.49 12.95 -0.88
N LEU A 275 -12.59 13.79 -0.37
CA LEU A 275 -12.76 14.47 0.91
C LEU A 275 -13.22 15.91 0.66
N SER A 276 -14.19 16.39 1.44
CA SER A 276 -14.73 17.75 1.28
C SER A 276 -13.74 18.88 1.58
N VAL A 277 -12.64 18.55 2.27
CA VAL A 277 -11.51 19.45 2.52
C VAL A 277 -10.21 18.76 2.15
N ALA A 278 -9.25 19.52 1.61
CA ALA A 278 -7.94 18.99 1.25
C ALA A 278 -7.20 18.48 2.48
N THR A 279 -6.97 17.17 2.54
CA THR A 279 -6.41 16.51 3.74
C THR A 279 -5.22 15.62 3.36
N PRO A 280 -4.06 16.20 3.00
CA PRO A 280 -2.95 15.45 2.39
C PRO A 280 -2.32 14.39 3.32
N LYS A 281 -2.51 14.51 4.64
CA LYS A 281 -2.06 13.54 5.65
C LYS A 281 -3.05 12.40 5.90
N VAL A 282 -4.25 12.46 5.30
CA VAL A 282 -5.19 11.33 5.34
C VAL A 282 -4.97 10.47 4.11
N LYS A 283 -4.57 9.23 4.33
CA LYS A 283 -4.44 8.22 3.28
C LYS A 283 -5.64 7.28 3.33
N ALA A 284 -5.96 6.71 2.17
CA ALA A 284 -7.04 5.76 2.03
C ALA A 284 -6.58 4.60 1.13
N LEU A 285 -6.96 3.38 1.51
CA LEU A 285 -6.81 2.18 0.72
C LEU A 285 -8.18 1.58 0.44
N HIS A 286 -8.41 1.15 -0.79
CA HIS A 286 -9.68 0.59 -1.22
C HIS A 286 -9.52 -0.84 -1.77
N ARG A 287 -10.36 -1.74 -1.27
CA ARG A 287 -10.50 -3.14 -1.70
C ARG A 287 -11.92 -3.40 -2.16
N LYS A 288 -12.07 -4.06 -3.32
CA LYS A 288 -13.38 -4.51 -3.83
C LYS A 288 -13.56 -5.98 -3.53
N LEU A 289 -14.53 -6.30 -2.69
CA LEU A 289 -14.99 -7.66 -2.44
C LEU A 289 -16.08 -8.03 -3.46
N LYS A 290 -16.63 -9.24 -3.35
CA LYS A 290 -17.69 -9.70 -4.26
C LYS A 290 -18.98 -8.88 -4.11
N ASP A 291 -19.27 -8.47 -2.88
CA ASP A 291 -20.54 -7.89 -2.43
C ASP A 291 -20.38 -6.65 -1.54
N ALA A 292 -19.14 -6.15 -1.42
CA ALA A 292 -18.82 -4.96 -0.64
C ALA A 292 -17.58 -4.23 -1.16
N ASP A 293 -17.47 -2.95 -0.82
CA ASP A 293 -16.28 -2.14 -0.95
C ASP A 293 -15.72 -1.87 0.45
N VAL A 294 -14.41 -2.06 0.66
CA VAL A 294 -13.74 -1.88 1.94
C VAL A 294 -12.73 -0.76 1.82
N TYR A 295 -12.87 0.25 2.68
CA TYR A 295 -12.03 1.43 2.76
C TYR A 295 -11.30 1.48 4.10
N PHE A 296 -9.97 1.57 4.06
CA PHE A 296 -9.15 1.78 5.24
C PHE A 296 -8.52 3.17 5.18
N PHE A 297 -8.93 4.04 6.10
CA PHE A 297 -8.40 5.38 6.27
C PHE A 297 -7.38 5.43 7.38
N PHE A 298 -6.35 6.27 7.20
CA PHE A 298 -5.38 6.57 8.22
C PHE A 298 -5.03 8.06 8.19
N ASN A 299 -5.16 8.73 9.34
CA ASN A 299 -4.63 10.08 9.54
C ASN A 299 -3.19 9.98 10.03
N GLU A 300 -2.22 10.22 9.15
CA GLU A 300 -0.79 10.21 9.47
C GLU A 300 -0.38 11.41 10.34
N GLY A 301 -1.19 12.47 10.35
CA GLY A 301 -0.88 13.74 10.99
C GLY A 301 -1.23 13.81 12.48
N GLU A 302 -0.70 14.83 13.14
CA GLU A 302 -0.97 15.13 14.55
C GLU A 302 -2.31 15.84 14.77
N THR A 303 -2.79 16.54 13.74
CA THR A 303 -4.04 17.31 13.80
C THR A 303 -5.24 16.40 13.53
N PRO A 304 -6.27 16.40 14.40
CA PRO A 304 -7.54 15.74 14.12
C PRO A 304 -8.20 16.29 12.85
N VAL A 305 -8.87 15.40 12.12
CA VAL A 305 -9.58 15.70 10.89
C VAL A 305 -11.06 15.39 11.08
N GLN A 306 -11.89 16.35 10.71
CA GLN A 306 -13.33 16.19 10.58
C GLN A 306 -13.74 16.73 9.20
N CYS A 307 -14.26 15.86 8.34
CA CYS A 307 -14.72 16.23 7.01
C CYS A 307 -15.82 15.29 6.54
N GLU A 308 -16.35 15.53 5.35
CA GLU A 308 -17.22 14.58 4.66
C GLU A 308 -16.38 13.78 3.66
N ALA A 309 -16.54 12.46 3.66
CA ALA A 309 -15.96 11.58 2.66
C ALA A 309 -17.05 11.07 1.72
N THR A 310 -16.85 11.27 0.41
CA THR A 310 -17.63 10.65 -0.66
C THR A 310 -16.84 9.47 -1.20
N LEU A 311 -17.41 8.26 -1.04
CA LEU A 311 -16.78 7.01 -1.40
C LEU A 311 -17.52 6.37 -2.57
N GLU A 312 -16.79 5.80 -3.53
CA GLU A 312 -17.39 4.91 -4.54
C GLU A 312 -18.01 3.67 -3.84
N GLY A 313 -19.15 3.19 -4.33
CA GLY A 313 -19.74 1.96 -3.79
C GLY A 313 -21.25 2.01 -3.73
N ASN A 314 -21.85 0.83 -3.63
CA ASN A 314 -23.30 0.65 -3.58
C ASN A 314 -23.69 -0.10 -2.31
N GLY A 315 -24.68 0.43 -1.58
CA GLY A 315 -25.18 -0.17 -0.36
C GLY A 315 -25.13 0.80 0.80
N GLN A 316 -25.05 0.26 2.01
CA GLN A 316 -25.00 1.04 3.24
C GLN A 316 -23.59 1.01 3.81
N ALA A 317 -23.11 2.17 4.26
CA ALA A 317 -21.85 2.26 4.99
C ALA A 317 -21.98 1.60 6.37
N GLN A 318 -20.89 1.01 6.82
CA GLN A 318 -20.70 0.36 8.11
C GLN A 318 -19.33 0.75 8.63
N LEU A 319 -19.22 1.04 9.92
CA LEU A 319 -17.96 1.26 10.61
C LEU A 319 -17.58 -0.03 11.33
N TRP A 320 -16.42 -0.58 10.98
CA TRP A 320 -15.93 -1.82 11.58
C TRP A 320 -14.78 -1.49 12.52
N ASP A 321 -14.94 -1.84 13.79
CA ASP A 321 -13.89 -1.64 14.79
C ASP A 321 -12.84 -2.76 14.70
N GLY A 322 -11.60 -2.39 14.37
CA GLY A 322 -10.50 -3.35 14.24
C GLY A 322 -10.15 -4.07 15.55
N VAL A 323 -10.35 -3.44 16.71
CA VAL A 323 -9.99 -3.95 18.04
C VAL A 323 -11.10 -4.82 18.63
N THR A 324 -12.34 -4.36 18.60
CA THR A 324 -13.48 -5.05 19.22
C THR A 324 -14.19 -5.98 18.24
N GLY A 325 -14.15 -5.69 16.94
CA GLY A 325 -14.95 -6.36 15.93
C GLY A 325 -16.40 -5.89 15.88
N ALA A 326 -16.76 -4.84 16.63
CA ALA A 326 -18.09 -4.23 16.56
C ALA A 326 -18.34 -3.63 15.17
N ILE A 327 -19.61 -3.63 14.75
CA ILE A 327 -20.07 -3.06 13.49
C ILE A 327 -21.16 -2.04 13.81
N ASP A 328 -20.90 -0.78 13.50
CA ASP A 328 -21.82 0.32 13.70
C ASP A 328 -22.32 0.87 12.36
N LYS A 329 -23.54 1.41 12.36
CA LYS A 329 -24.09 2.13 11.22
C LYS A 329 -23.82 3.63 11.38
N PRO A 330 -22.95 4.24 10.54
CA PRO A 330 -22.75 5.68 10.56
C PRO A 330 -23.95 6.41 9.96
N ALA A 331 -24.06 7.70 10.26
CA ALA A 331 -24.85 8.60 9.44
C ALA A 331 -24.25 8.65 8.02
N GLY A 332 -25.09 8.69 7.00
CA GLY A 332 -24.63 8.78 5.63
C GLY A 332 -25.75 8.76 4.61
N THR A 333 -25.44 9.23 3.41
CA THR A 333 -26.38 9.25 2.28
C THR A 333 -25.79 8.46 1.13
N ALA A 334 -26.46 7.39 0.70
CA ALA A 334 -26.11 6.65 -0.49
C ALA A 334 -26.87 7.20 -1.71
N GLY A 335 -26.21 7.31 -2.85
CA GLY A 335 -26.82 7.74 -4.10
C GLY A 335 -25.82 7.80 -5.25
N ASN A 336 -26.31 7.55 -6.48
CA ASN A 336 -25.53 7.65 -7.72
C ASN A 336 -24.20 6.87 -7.72
N GLY A 337 -24.17 5.66 -7.15
CA GLY A 337 -22.97 4.83 -7.08
C GLY A 337 -21.92 5.30 -6.08
N THR A 338 -22.31 6.19 -5.15
CA THR A 338 -21.45 6.70 -4.08
C THR A 338 -22.16 6.71 -2.74
N VAL A 339 -21.38 6.75 -1.66
CA VAL A 339 -21.86 6.93 -0.30
C VAL A 339 -21.12 8.09 0.34
N ARG A 340 -21.87 9.09 0.83
CA ARG A 340 -21.36 10.22 1.60
C ARG A 340 -21.49 9.93 3.09
N ILE A 341 -20.40 10.06 3.83
CA ILE A 341 -20.36 9.85 5.30
C ILE A 341 -19.53 10.93 5.99
N PRO A 342 -19.86 11.30 7.24
CA PRO A 342 -18.94 12.04 8.09
C PRO A 342 -17.70 11.18 8.39
N LEU A 343 -16.52 11.75 8.19
CA LEU A 343 -15.23 11.12 8.51
C LEU A 343 -14.56 11.90 9.64
N GLU A 344 -14.44 11.24 10.79
CA GLU A 344 -13.74 11.75 11.96
C GLU A 344 -12.54 10.87 12.28
N LEU A 345 -11.35 11.46 12.22
CA LEU A 345 -10.07 10.82 12.52
C LEU A 345 -9.32 11.69 13.52
N GLY A 346 -9.08 11.17 14.73
CA GLY A 346 -8.17 11.81 15.67
C GLY A 346 -6.71 11.79 15.18
N ARG A 347 -5.79 12.26 16.04
CA ARG A 347 -4.35 12.06 15.84
C ARG A 347 -4.06 10.59 15.60
N TRP A 348 -3.37 10.26 14.51
CA TRP A 348 -2.89 8.89 14.23
C TRP A 348 -3.99 7.81 14.23
N ALA A 349 -5.22 8.24 14.00
CA ALA A 349 -6.38 7.36 14.03
C ALA A 349 -6.59 6.69 12.68
N THR A 350 -7.14 5.48 12.74
CA THR A 350 -7.59 4.72 11.57
C THR A 350 -9.11 4.64 11.58
N LYS A 351 -9.72 4.52 10.40
CA LYS A 351 -11.14 4.16 10.26
C LYS A 351 -11.30 3.12 9.17
N LEU A 352 -12.02 2.05 9.49
CA LEU A 352 -12.39 1.02 8.54
C LEU A 352 -13.87 1.16 8.21
N ILE A 353 -14.16 1.44 6.93
CA ILE A 353 -15.50 1.62 6.41
C ILE A 353 -15.77 0.51 5.41
N VAL A 354 -16.92 -0.16 5.56
CA VAL A 354 -17.40 -1.17 4.61
C VAL A 354 -18.70 -0.68 3.99
N ILE A 355 -18.80 -0.66 2.67
CA ILE A 355 -20.02 -0.32 1.93
C ILE A 355 -20.54 -1.60 1.30
N GLY A 356 -21.74 -2.01 1.69
CA GLY A 356 -22.37 -3.21 1.15
C GLY A 356 -23.76 -3.44 1.71
N GLN A 357 -24.29 -4.65 1.54
CA GLN A 357 -25.52 -5.04 2.24
C GLN A 357 -25.26 -5.04 3.75
N LEU A 358 -26.20 -4.48 4.53
CA LEU A 358 -26.13 -4.60 5.99
C LEU A 358 -26.20 -6.07 6.37
N SER A 359 -25.16 -6.58 7.02
CA SER A 359 -25.25 -7.82 7.76
C SER A 359 -26.36 -7.64 8.80
N HIS A 360 -27.42 -8.47 8.74
CA HIS A 360 -28.41 -8.48 9.82
C HIS A 360 -27.67 -8.80 11.12
N SER A 361 -27.91 -7.98 12.15
CA SER A 361 -27.36 -8.18 13.49
C SER A 361 -27.96 -9.46 14.12
N GLY A 362 -27.49 -10.62 13.68
CA GLY A 362 -27.51 -11.82 14.50
C GLY A 362 -26.27 -11.73 15.39
N ALA A 363 -26.47 -11.62 16.71
CA ALA A 363 -25.40 -11.85 17.64
C ALA A 363 -24.68 -13.14 17.24
N MET A 364 -23.40 -13.06 16.87
CA MET A 364 -22.57 -14.25 16.75
C MET A 364 -22.26 -14.76 18.16
N THR A 365 -23.27 -15.24 18.88
CA THR A 365 -23.09 -16.18 19.98
C THR A 365 -22.83 -17.54 19.37
N GLY A 366 -21.57 -17.81 19.02
CA GLY A 366 -21.18 -19.13 18.53
C GLY A 366 -19.91 -19.14 17.70
N VAL A 367 -18.78 -18.71 18.25
CA VAL A 367 -17.49 -19.23 17.75
C VAL A 367 -17.41 -20.68 18.23
N SER A 368 -17.92 -21.62 17.44
CA SER A 368 -17.44 -23.00 17.54
C SER A 368 -15.96 -22.95 17.20
N ARG A 369 -15.11 -23.27 18.18
CA ARG A 369 -13.70 -23.52 17.95
C ARG A 369 -13.61 -24.59 16.85
N VAL A 370 -13.19 -24.19 15.66
CA VAL A 370 -12.70 -25.15 14.67
C VAL A 370 -11.42 -25.71 15.29
N SER A 371 -11.51 -26.94 15.78
CA SER A 371 -10.36 -27.73 16.22
C SER A 371 -9.36 -27.80 15.09
N ALA A 372 -8.13 -27.34 15.34
CA ALA A 372 -7.02 -27.52 14.43
C ALA A 372 -6.82 -29.02 14.14
N PRO A 373 -6.60 -29.44 12.89
CA PRO A 373 -6.29 -30.83 12.60
C PRO A 373 -4.96 -31.18 13.28
N THR A 374 -5.00 -32.23 14.10
CA THR A 374 -3.82 -32.84 14.70
C THR A 374 -2.95 -33.39 13.57
N ILE A 375 -1.81 -32.76 13.31
CA ILE A 375 -0.76 -33.35 12.48
C ILE A 375 -0.16 -34.47 13.33
N SER A 376 -0.54 -35.71 13.03
CA SER A 376 0.17 -36.89 13.51
C SER A 376 1.41 -37.06 12.64
N VAL A 377 2.57 -37.05 13.29
CA VAL A 377 3.83 -37.48 12.68
C VAL A 377 3.94 -38.97 12.95
N SER A 378 3.93 -39.77 11.88
CA SER A 378 4.38 -41.16 11.87
C SER A 378 5.45 -41.30 10.79
#